data_AF-A0AAV6VQ74-F1
#
_entry.id   AF-A0AAV6VQ74-F1
#
_cell.length_a   1.000
_cell.length_b   1.000
_cell.length_c   1.000
_cell.angle_alpha   90.00
_cell.angle_beta   90.00
_cell.angle_gamma   90.00
#
_symmetry.space_group_name_H-M   'P 1'
#
loop_
_entity.id
_entity.type
_entity.pdbx_description
1 polymer ?
#
loop_
_entity_poly.entity_id
_entity_poly.type
_entity_poly.pdbx_seq_one_letter_code
_entity_poly.pdbx_strand_id
1 'polypeptide(L)'
;MSSAEEDSEDEEQSLFRPFTRESLAAIEARIAEQAARRAERDRLKAEGEIGPDGVPEHYTVHHEDRLEPDPTLEVGMPLPRALAPIFPPELIATPIEDLDKYYENERVSGPASSSYILHVV
;
A
#
# COMPACT_ATOMS: atom_id res chain seq x y z
N MET A 1 20.93 -50.77 -29.83
CA MET A 1 21.08 -49.32 -30.04
C MET A 1 21.21 -48.70 -28.65
N SER A 2 22.27 -47.93 -28.44
CA SER A 2 22.71 -47.41 -27.14
C SER A 2 22.17 -46.01 -26.86
N SER A 3 21.96 -45.72 -25.57
CA SER A 3 22.05 -44.39 -24.91
C SER A 3 21.03 -43.31 -25.28
N ALA A 4 20.57 -42.47 -24.37
CA ALA A 4 20.73 -42.36 -22.93
C ALA A 4 19.53 -41.56 -22.42
N GLU A 5 19.11 -41.86 -21.20
CA GLU A 5 18.15 -41.07 -20.45
C GLU A 5 18.77 -39.69 -20.21
N GLU A 6 18.13 -38.64 -20.75
CA GLU A 6 18.43 -37.26 -20.33
C GLU A 6 17.80 -37.09 -18.95
N ASP A 7 18.63 -37.37 -17.94
CA ASP A 7 18.46 -36.93 -16.57
C ASP A 7 18.40 -35.39 -16.61
N SER A 8 17.19 -34.83 -16.56
CA SER A 8 17.01 -33.41 -16.30
C SER A 8 17.30 -33.21 -14.81
N GLU A 9 18.59 -33.23 -14.49
CA GLU A 9 19.14 -32.87 -13.20
C GLU A 9 18.63 -31.46 -12.88
N ASP A 10 17.67 -31.39 -11.95
CA ASP A 10 17.43 -30.20 -11.14
C ASP A 10 18.73 -29.92 -10.36
N GLU A 11 19.74 -29.39 -11.06
CA GLU A 11 20.93 -28.86 -10.44
C GLU A 11 20.47 -27.74 -9.51
N GLU A 12 20.54 -28.00 -8.21
CA GLU A 12 20.44 -27.01 -7.16
C GLU A 12 21.37 -25.84 -7.52
N GLN A 13 20.82 -24.83 -8.20
CA GLN A 13 21.57 -23.66 -8.65
C GLN A 13 22.23 -23.07 -7.42
N SER A 14 23.56 -23.21 -7.33
CA SER A 14 24.34 -22.64 -6.24
C SER A 14 23.93 -21.18 -6.09
N LEU A 15 23.24 -20.87 -4.97
CA LEU A 15 22.62 -19.56 -4.72
C LEU A 15 23.65 -18.42 -4.82
N PHE A 16 24.92 -18.76 -4.61
CA PHE A 16 26.06 -17.89 -4.76
C PHE A 16 26.89 -18.30 -5.98
N ARG A 17 26.82 -17.45 -7.01
CA ARG A 17 27.77 -17.48 -8.12
C ARG A 17 29.04 -16.71 -7.75
N PRO A 18 30.22 -17.15 -8.20
CA PRO A 18 31.46 -16.40 -8.01
C PRO A 18 31.37 -14.98 -8.57
N PHE A 19 31.94 -14.02 -7.86
CA PHE A 19 31.99 -12.63 -8.31
C PHE A 19 33.10 -12.47 -9.36
N THR A 20 32.72 -12.40 -10.64
CA THR A 20 33.65 -12.22 -11.78
C THR A 20 33.69 -10.76 -12.26
N ARG A 21 34.68 -10.42 -13.10
CA ARG A 21 34.76 -9.11 -13.75
C ARG A 21 33.54 -8.80 -14.62
N GLU A 22 32.95 -9.82 -15.23
CA GLU A 22 31.69 -9.70 -15.96
C GLU A 22 30.54 -9.34 -15.02
N SER A 23 30.44 -10.02 -13.87
CA SER A 23 29.45 -9.69 -12.84
C SER A 23 29.56 -8.23 -12.36
N LEU A 24 30.79 -7.74 -12.18
CA LEU A 24 31.04 -6.32 -11.85
C LEU A 24 30.54 -5.40 -12.98
N ALA A 25 30.91 -5.69 -14.23
CA ALA A 25 30.49 -4.89 -15.39
C ALA A 25 28.96 -4.87 -15.56
N ALA A 26 28.28 -5.99 -15.31
CA ALA A 26 26.82 -6.05 -15.35
C ALA A 26 26.16 -5.19 -14.26
N ILE A 27 26.76 -5.13 -13.07
CA ILE A 27 26.31 -4.25 -11.98
C ILE A 27 26.54 -2.79 -12.34
N GLU A 28 27.72 -2.44 -12.85
CA GLU A 28 28.05 -1.08 -13.29
C GLU A 28 27.14 -0.61 -14.42
N ALA A 29 26.86 -1.45 -15.41
CA ALA A 29 25.93 -1.15 -16.49
C ALA A 29 24.52 -0.86 -15.96
N ARG A 30 24.01 -1.70 -15.05
CA ARG A 30 22.71 -1.48 -14.41
C ARG A 30 22.66 -0.19 -13.60
N ILE A 31 23.75 0.16 -12.90
CA ILE A 31 23.86 1.42 -12.16
C ILE A 31 23.84 2.61 -13.13
N ALA A 32 24.60 2.55 -14.23
CA ALA A 32 24.67 3.61 -15.23
C ALA A 32 23.32 3.83 -15.92
N GLU A 33 22.61 2.76 -16.31
CA GLU A 33 21.27 2.83 -16.87
C GLU A 33 20.27 3.45 -15.89
N GLN A 34 20.28 3.01 -14.63
CA GLN A 34 19.42 3.59 -13.60
C GLN A 34 19.73 5.07 -13.33
N ALA A 35 21.01 5.46 -13.38
CA ALA A 35 21.44 6.85 -13.25
C ALA A 35 20.95 7.70 -14.43
N ALA A 36 21.03 7.18 -15.66
CA ALA A 36 20.51 7.85 -16.85
C ALA A 36 19.00 8.06 -16.77
N ARG A 37 18.25 7.01 -16.39
CA ARG A 37 16.79 7.08 -16.21
C ARG A 37 16.39 8.10 -15.12
N ARG A 38 17.16 8.18 -14.04
CA ARG A 38 16.94 9.18 -12.98
C ARG A 38 17.23 10.60 -13.48
N ALA A 39 18.33 10.80 -14.19
CA ALA A 39 18.70 12.10 -14.73
C ALA A 39 17.65 12.61 -15.74
N GLU A 40 17.12 11.73 -16.59
CA GLU A 40 16.02 12.06 -17.50
C GLU A 40 14.75 12.45 -16.74
N ARG A 41 14.35 11.65 -15.74
CA ARG A 41 13.20 11.99 -14.89
C ARG A 41 13.39 13.32 -14.16
N ASP A 42 14.57 13.57 -13.62
CA ASP A 42 14.86 14.81 -12.89
C ASP A 42 14.89 16.02 -13.84
N ARG A 43 15.32 15.83 -15.09
CA ARG A 43 15.18 16.84 -16.16
C ARG A 43 13.70 17.12 -16.46
N LEU A 44 12.87 16.09 -16.64
CA LEU A 44 11.43 16.24 -16.91
C LEU A 44 10.71 16.95 -15.75
N LYS A 45 11.11 16.69 -14.51
CA LYS A 45 10.64 17.43 -13.32
C LYS A 45 11.07 18.90 -13.34
N ALA A 46 12.32 19.19 -13.71
CA ALA A 46 12.80 20.57 -13.81
C ALA A 46 12.13 21.35 -14.95
N GLU A 47 11.78 20.68 -16.04
CA GLU A 47 11.03 21.22 -17.19
C GLU A 47 9.52 21.35 -16.90
N GLY A 48 9.04 20.79 -15.78
CA GLY A 48 7.65 20.88 -15.32
C GLY A 48 6.69 19.92 -16.05
N GLU A 49 7.21 18.94 -16.79
CA GLU A 49 6.40 17.96 -17.53
C GLU A 49 5.82 16.86 -16.64
N ILE A 50 6.43 16.64 -15.47
CA ILE A 50 6.09 15.57 -14.53
C ILE A 50 6.03 16.15 -13.11
N GLY A 51 4.99 15.77 -12.37
CA GLY A 51 4.74 16.20 -11.00
C GLY A 51 5.74 15.68 -9.96
N PRO A 52 5.61 16.11 -8.69
CA PRO A 52 6.54 15.77 -7.61
C PRO A 52 6.63 14.26 -7.36
N ASP A 53 5.54 13.53 -7.58
CA ASP A 53 5.36 12.09 -7.50
C ASP A 53 5.94 11.31 -8.70
N GLY A 54 6.31 11.99 -9.79
CA GLY A 54 6.82 11.33 -10.99
C GLY A 54 5.73 10.95 -12.00
N VAL A 55 4.50 11.43 -11.82
CA VAL A 55 3.37 11.21 -12.74
C VAL A 55 3.22 12.43 -13.66
N PRO A 56 2.98 12.26 -14.97
CA PRO A 56 2.73 13.40 -15.86
C PRO A 56 1.56 14.23 -15.34
N GLU A 57 1.70 15.56 -15.30
CA GLU A 57 0.68 16.48 -14.75
C GLU A 57 -0.70 16.35 -15.44
N HIS A 58 -0.75 15.89 -16.69
CA HIS A 58 -2.03 15.64 -17.38
C HIS A 58 -2.77 14.39 -16.84
N TYR A 59 -2.10 13.50 -16.10
CA TYR A 59 -2.69 12.34 -15.43
C TYR A 59 -2.96 12.59 -13.93
N THR A 60 -2.53 13.73 -13.36
CA THR A 60 -2.81 14.09 -11.96
C THR A 60 -4.17 14.80 -11.77
N VAL A 61 -5.00 14.87 -12.82
CA VAL A 61 -6.41 15.31 -12.75
C VAL A 61 -7.30 14.22 -12.15
N HIS A 62 -6.99 13.79 -10.92
CA HIS A 62 -7.92 13.02 -10.08
C HIS A 62 -7.84 13.57 -8.66
N HIS A 63 -8.37 14.77 -8.49
CA HIS A 63 -8.49 15.44 -7.19
C HIS A 63 -9.87 15.23 -6.55
N GLU A 64 -10.51 14.08 -6.73
CA GLU A 64 -11.88 13.87 -6.21
C GLU A 64 -12.29 12.44 -5.81
N ASP A 65 -11.43 11.42 -5.98
CA ASP A 65 -11.73 10.05 -5.52
C ASP A 65 -11.17 9.72 -4.13
N ARG A 66 -10.67 10.72 -3.40
CA ARG A 66 -10.26 10.50 -2.00
C ARG A 66 -11.53 10.42 -1.17
N LEU A 67 -11.89 9.22 -0.73
CA LEU A 67 -12.97 9.01 0.23
C LEU A 67 -12.73 9.94 1.43
N GLU A 68 -13.78 10.60 1.89
CA GLU A 68 -13.79 11.38 3.12
C GLU A 68 -14.60 10.61 4.17
N PRO A 69 -14.23 10.67 5.46
CA PRO A 69 -14.99 10.01 6.52
C PRO A 69 -16.39 10.62 6.60
N ASP A 70 -17.41 9.79 6.78
CA ASP A 70 -18.76 10.28 7.04
C ASP A 70 -18.78 11.06 8.37
N PRO A 71 -19.07 12.38 8.37
CA PRO A 71 -19.07 13.20 9.58
C PRO A 71 -20.14 12.80 10.61
N THR A 72 -21.06 11.91 10.23
CA THR A 72 -22.09 11.37 11.13
C THR A 72 -21.65 10.10 11.85
N LEU A 73 -20.54 9.47 11.45
CA LEU A 73 -20.00 8.23 12.00
C LEU A 73 -18.75 8.49 12.85
N GLU A 74 -18.87 9.18 13.98
CA GLU A 74 -17.76 9.33 14.93
C GLU A 74 -17.73 8.15 15.92
N VAL A 75 -16.61 7.42 15.96
CA VAL A 75 -16.41 6.31 16.90
C VAL A 75 -16.40 6.80 18.34
N GLY A 76 -17.19 6.14 19.19
CA GLY A 76 -17.16 6.34 20.64
C GLY A 76 -18.27 7.21 21.21
N MET A 77 -19.22 7.68 20.39
CA MET A 77 -20.41 8.36 20.89
C MET A 77 -21.51 7.33 21.22
N PRO A 78 -22.07 7.35 22.44
CA PRO A 78 -23.19 6.48 22.76
C PRO A 78 -24.41 6.85 21.89
N LEU A 79 -25.10 5.85 21.36
CA LEU A 79 -26.34 6.06 20.63
C LEU A 79 -27.31 6.88 21.49
N PRO A 80 -27.84 8.02 21.00
CA PRO A 80 -28.79 8.82 21.75
C PRO A 80 -29.95 7.97 22.25
N ARG A 81 -30.34 8.12 23.53
CA ARG A 81 -31.39 7.29 24.16
C ARG A 81 -32.72 7.28 23.41
N ALA A 82 -33.04 8.38 22.72
CA ALA A 82 -34.23 8.51 21.90
C ALA A 82 -34.18 7.64 20.64
N LEU A 83 -32.99 7.34 20.12
CA LEU A 83 -32.77 6.51 18.93
C LEU A 83 -32.60 5.03 19.28
N ALA A 84 -32.26 4.68 20.52
CA ALA A 84 -32.10 3.29 20.97
C ALA A 84 -33.25 2.32 20.56
N PRO A 85 -34.55 2.67 20.65
CA PRO A 85 -35.63 1.77 20.23
C PRO A 85 -35.89 1.75 18.71
N ILE A 86 -35.34 2.71 17.96
CA ILE A 86 -35.59 2.91 16.53
C ILE A 86 -34.36 2.53 15.68
N PHE A 87 -33.20 2.43 16.32
CA PHE A 87 -31.95 2.10 15.65
C PHE A 87 -31.91 0.61 15.31
N PRO A 88 -31.47 0.24 14.10
CA PRO A 88 -31.42 -1.15 13.69
C PRO A 88 -30.52 -1.96 14.63
N PRO A 89 -31.04 -2.99 15.32
CA PRO A 89 -30.25 -3.78 16.26
C PRO A 89 -29.08 -4.51 15.59
N GLU A 90 -29.20 -4.78 14.28
CA GLU A 90 -28.16 -5.41 13.45
C GLU A 90 -26.92 -4.53 13.23
N LEU A 91 -27.06 -3.20 13.38
CA LEU A 91 -25.96 -2.24 13.25
C LEU A 91 -25.33 -1.88 14.60
N ILE A 92 -25.86 -2.43 15.71
CA ILE A 92 -25.30 -2.23 17.04
C ILE A 92 -24.01 -3.05 17.15
N ALA A 93 -22.93 -2.41 17.58
CA ALA A 93 -21.61 -3.02 17.70
C ALA A 93 -20.99 -3.47 16.37
N THR A 94 -21.53 -3.00 15.24
CA THR A 94 -20.83 -3.07 13.95
C THR A 94 -19.68 -2.08 13.97
N PRO A 95 -18.44 -2.50 13.66
CA PRO A 95 -17.30 -1.62 13.67
C PRO A 95 -17.38 -0.63 12.49
N ILE A 96 -16.71 0.52 12.59
CA ILE A 96 -16.89 1.62 11.62
C ILE A 96 -16.34 1.28 10.24
N GLU A 97 -15.29 0.45 10.18
CA GLU A 97 -14.71 -0.07 8.94
C GLU A 97 -15.69 -0.88 8.09
N ASP A 98 -16.73 -1.48 8.70
CA ASP A 98 -17.79 -2.21 8.00
C ASP A 98 -18.93 -1.28 7.53
N LEU A 99 -18.98 -0.04 8.02
CA LEU A 99 -20.02 0.95 7.72
C LEU A 99 -19.56 2.02 6.73
N ASP A 100 -18.29 2.38 6.79
CA ASP A 100 -17.69 3.44 5.98
C ASP A 100 -16.39 2.96 5.32
N LYS A 101 -16.41 2.98 3.99
CA LYS A 101 -15.28 2.56 3.13
C LYS A 101 -14.02 3.36 3.38
N TYR A 102 -14.13 4.59 3.87
CA TYR A 102 -12.99 5.40 4.26
C TYR A 102 -12.12 4.67 5.30
N TYR A 103 -12.75 3.97 6.25
CA TYR A 103 -12.07 3.27 7.34
C TYR A 103 -11.61 1.85 6.99
N GLU A 104 -11.76 1.38 5.74
CA GLU A 104 -11.26 0.07 5.30
C GLU A 104 -9.74 -0.08 5.54
N ASN A 105 -8.98 1.02 5.41
CA ASN A 105 -7.53 1.05 5.60
C ASN A 105 -7.04 2.19 6.50
N GLU A 106 -7.94 2.99 7.07
CA GLU A 106 -7.63 4.13 7.93
C GLU A 106 -7.90 3.80 9.41
N ARG A 107 -7.02 4.23 10.31
CA ARG A 107 -7.18 3.99 11.75
C ARG A 107 -7.92 5.12 12.43
N VAL A 108 -8.84 4.77 13.31
CA VAL A 108 -9.47 5.72 14.24
C VAL A 108 -8.43 6.14 15.29
N SER A 109 -7.74 7.26 15.07
CA SER A 109 -6.85 7.83 16.07
C SER A 109 -7.67 8.57 17.14
N GLY A 110 -8.23 7.84 18.10
CA GLY A 110 -8.81 8.45 19.30
C GLY A 110 -7.74 9.14 20.15
N PRO A 111 -8.06 10.21 20.92
CA PRO A 111 -7.10 10.83 21.81
C PRO A 111 -6.61 9.79 22.84
N ALA A 112 -5.29 9.64 22.90
CA ALA A 112 -4.61 8.81 23.88
C ALA A 112 -5.02 9.23 25.30
N SER A 113 -5.29 8.23 26.15
CA SER A 113 -5.58 8.29 27.60
C SER A 113 -7.05 8.34 27.99
N SER A 114 -7.67 7.16 28.10
CA SER A 114 -8.00 6.64 29.44
C SER A 114 -8.36 5.17 29.34
N SER A 115 -7.52 4.34 29.96
CA SER A 115 -7.78 2.96 30.32
C SER A 115 -9.23 2.77 30.79
N TYR A 116 -10.10 2.09 30.05
CA TYR A 116 -11.01 1.09 30.61
C TYR A 116 -11.45 0.11 29.53
N ILE A 117 -11.18 -1.14 29.85
CA ILE A 117 -11.40 -2.37 29.10
C ILE A 117 -12.91 -2.61 28.98
N LEU A 118 -13.28 -3.08 27.78
CA LEU A 118 -14.42 -3.94 27.49
C LEU A 118 -14.82 -4.80 28.72
N HIS A 119 -15.85 -4.43 29.47
CA HIS A 119 -16.48 -5.35 30.41
C HIS A 119 -17.70 -5.98 29.73
N VAL A 120 -17.45 -7.14 29.13
CA VAL A 120 -18.48 -8.14 28.83
C VAL A 120 -18.86 -8.81 30.15
N VAL A 121 -20.08 -8.58 30.62
CA VAL A 121 -20.98 -9.58 31.24
C VAL A 121 -22.41 -9.20 30.86
#